data_AF-A0A3C0L2D9-F1
#
_entry.id   AF-A0A3C0L2D9-F1
#
_cell.length_a   1.000
_cell.length_b   1.000
_cell.length_c   1.000
_cell.angle_alpha   90.00
_cell.angle_beta   90.00
_cell.angle_gamma   90.00
#
_symmetry.space_group_name_H-M   'P 1'
#
loop_
_entity.id
_entity.type
_entity.pdbx_description
1 polymer ?
#
loop_
_entity_poly.entity_id
_entity_poly.type
_entity_poly.pdbx_seq_one_letter_code
_entity_poly.pdbx_strand_id
1 'polypeptide(L)'
;NRITSGILIGLAPMVTIQELGWTQITYANWIAITGVTAAVLGVLCSPWIDRVGALRILKWVVMFRIGLLGLTAALEPYWGIHQVFESFLMINAVATQLVTVTLIALFMRLCSPRVAASQFAVYMALANMTYSLGSGLMVPLSHWTHQAGIMLVCAALIALMWLLIHWVDFERHDQDLNKLS
;
A
#
# COMPACT_ATOMS: atom_id res chain seq x y z
N ASN A 1 -0.54 -4.03 1.35
CA ASN A 1 0.34 -4.24 2.51
C ASN A 1 0.88 -2.90 2.99
N ARG A 2 0.76 -2.59 4.28
CA ARG A 2 1.29 -1.35 4.90
C ARG A 2 2.81 -1.39 5.10
N ILE A 3 3.39 -2.58 5.23
CA ILE A 3 4.85 -2.79 5.33
C ILE A 3 5.56 -2.19 4.12
N THR A 4 5.11 -2.53 2.91
CA THR A 4 5.68 -2.01 1.66
C THR A 4 5.61 -0.49 1.58
N SER A 5 4.51 0.12 2.02
CA SER A 5 4.39 1.58 2.07
C SER A 5 5.40 2.19 3.05
N GLY A 6 5.68 1.52 4.17
CA GLY A 6 6.74 1.92 5.11
C GLY A 6 8.14 1.79 4.51
N ILE A 7 8.45 0.74 3.74
CA ILE A 7 9.75 0.62 3.08
C ILE A 7 9.93 1.76 2.05
N LEU A 8 8.88 2.01 1.24
CA LEU A 8 8.94 3.00 0.17
C LEU A 8 9.05 4.44 0.68
N ILE A 9 8.51 4.77 1.86
CA ILE A 9 8.67 6.14 2.40
C ILE A 9 10.13 6.44 2.82
N GLY A 10 10.88 5.42 3.24
CA GLY A 10 12.32 5.55 3.50
C GLY A 10 13.14 5.57 2.22
N LEU A 11 12.73 4.77 1.22
CA LEU A 11 13.43 4.66 -0.06
C LEU A 11 13.26 5.92 -0.94
N ALA A 12 12.06 6.49 -1.01
CA ALA A 12 11.77 7.63 -1.88
C ALA A 12 12.69 8.85 -1.70
N PRO A 13 13.00 9.33 -0.48
CA PRO A 13 13.94 10.43 -0.29
C PRO A 13 15.40 10.01 -0.54
N MET A 14 15.76 8.74 -0.31
CA MET A 14 17.09 8.23 -0.63
C MET A 14 17.33 8.33 -2.15
N VAL A 15 16.40 7.81 -2.95
CA VAL A 15 16.49 7.85 -4.43
C VAL A 15 16.43 9.30 -4.94
N THR A 16 15.42 10.07 -4.53
CA THR A 16 15.17 11.39 -5.14
C THR A 16 16.19 12.43 -4.72
N ILE A 17 16.51 12.55 -3.43
CA ILE A 17 17.37 13.62 -2.93
C ILE A 17 18.84 13.23 -3.03
N GLN A 18 19.20 11.99 -2.67
CA GLN A 18 20.62 11.60 -2.60
C GLN A 18 21.17 11.21 -3.98
N GLU A 19 20.41 10.49 -4.80
CA GLU A 19 20.91 9.98 -6.08
C GLU A 19 20.48 10.84 -7.27
N LEU A 20 19.21 11.26 -7.32
CA LEU A 20 18.69 12.11 -8.40
C LEU A 20 18.92 13.61 -8.15
N GLY A 21 19.43 13.99 -6.98
CA GLY A 21 19.79 15.38 -6.64
C GLY A 21 18.61 16.33 -6.50
N TRP A 22 17.40 15.82 -6.23
CA TRP A 22 16.22 16.67 -6.04
C TRP A 22 16.39 17.55 -4.80
N THR A 23 15.88 18.77 -4.87
CA THR A 23 15.79 19.61 -3.67
C THR A 23 14.74 19.04 -2.71
N GLN A 24 14.98 19.23 -1.41
CA GLN A 24 14.03 18.85 -0.37
C GLN A 24 12.64 19.49 -0.58
N ILE A 25 12.62 20.72 -1.09
CA ILE A 25 11.38 21.46 -1.36
C ILE A 25 10.62 20.83 -2.54
N THR A 26 11.31 20.49 -3.63
CA THR A 26 10.71 19.82 -4.79
C THR A 26 10.10 18.48 -4.39
N TYR A 27 10.84 17.67 -3.64
CA TYR A 27 10.36 16.40 -3.12
C TYR A 27 9.13 16.58 -2.22
N ALA A 28 9.20 17.49 -1.23
CA ALA A 28 8.10 17.73 -0.30
C ALA A 28 6.82 18.21 -1.02
N ASN A 29 6.95 19.14 -1.97
CA ASN A 29 5.82 19.61 -2.78
C ASN A 29 5.21 18.48 -3.60
N TRP A 30 6.03 17.62 -4.22
CA TRP A 30 5.53 16.50 -5.00
C TRP A 30 4.80 15.47 -4.13
N ILE A 31 5.35 15.13 -2.95
CA ILE A 31 4.69 14.24 -1.99
C ILE A 31 3.37 14.84 -1.50
N ALA A 32 3.30 16.15 -1.28
CA ALA A 32 2.05 16.82 -0.90
C ALA A 32 0.99 16.70 -2.01
N ILE A 33 1.35 17.02 -3.27
CA ILE A 33 0.43 16.91 -4.42
C ILE A 33 -0.05 15.48 -4.59
N THR A 34 0.88 14.51 -4.63
CA THR A 34 0.55 13.08 -4.77
C THR A 34 -0.35 12.59 -3.64
N GLY A 35 -0.11 13.02 -2.40
CA GLY A 35 -0.94 12.69 -1.24
C GLY A 35 -2.37 13.21 -1.35
N VAL A 36 -2.54 14.48 -1.74
CA VAL A 36 -3.86 15.09 -1.95
C VAL A 36 -4.59 14.42 -3.11
N THR A 37 -3.92 14.23 -4.25
CA THR A 37 -4.51 13.55 -5.42
C THR A 37 -4.94 12.14 -5.08
N ALA A 38 -4.08 11.38 -4.38
CA ALA A 38 -4.41 10.02 -3.94
C ALA A 38 -5.62 10.03 -3.01
N ALA A 39 -5.67 10.93 -2.01
CA ALA A 39 -6.79 11.03 -1.09
C ALA A 39 -8.12 11.34 -1.79
N VAL A 40 -8.13 12.32 -2.71
CA VAL A 40 -9.32 12.69 -3.50
C VAL A 40 -9.78 11.52 -4.35
N LEU A 41 -8.88 10.88 -5.10
CA LEU A 41 -9.21 9.70 -5.90
C LEU A 41 -9.72 8.54 -5.04
N GLY A 42 -9.12 8.34 -3.86
CA GLY A 42 -9.57 7.34 -2.90
C GLY A 42 -11.03 7.53 -2.50
N VAL A 43 -11.42 8.76 -2.16
CA VAL A 43 -12.81 9.10 -1.79
C VAL A 43 -13.76 8.93 -2.98
N LEU A 44 -13.36 9.38 -4.16
CA LEU A 44 -14.18 9.25 -5.37
C LEU A 44 -14.40 7.79 -5.78
N CYS A 45 -13.42 6.92 -5.54
CA CYS A 45 -13.53 5.51 -5.82
C CYS A 45 -14.31 4.72 -4.75
N SER A 46 -14.52 5.26 -3.54
CA SER A 46 -15.21 4.56 -2.44
C SER A 46 -16.59 3.99 -2.81
N PRO A 47 -17.51 4.76 -3.46
CA PRO A 47 -18.83 4.22 -3.81
C PRO A 47 -18.76 3.06 -4.81
N TRP A 48 -17.73 3.06 -5.67
CA TRP A 48 -17.50 1.96 -6.60
C TRP A 48 -16.96 0.72 -5.89
N ILE A 49 -16.07 0.91 -4.90
CA ILE A 49 -15.55 -0.16 -4.04
C ILE A 49 -16.70 -0.87 -3.30
N ASP A 50 -17.63 -0.09 -2.75
CA ASP A 50 -18.78 -0.63 -2.01
C ASP A 50 -19.71 -1.46 -2.90
N ARG A 51 -19.93 -1.04 -4.16
CA ARG A 51 -20.78 -1.76 -5.12
C ARG A 51 -20.16 -3.07 -5.63
N VAL A 52 -18.86 -3.07 -5.94
CA VAL A 52 -18.18 -4.25 -6.50
C VAL A 52 -17.81 -5.27 -5.42
N GLY A 53 -17.60 -4.78 -4.19
CA GLY A 53 -17.16 -5.54 -3.04
C GLY A 53 -15.69 -5.30 -2.72
N ALA A 54 -15.41 -4.87 -1.49
CA ALA A 54 -14.08 -4.52 -1.00
C ALA A 54 -13.04 -5.63 -1.25
N LEU A 55 -13.36 -6.89 -0.93
CA LEU A 55 -12.41 -7.99 -1.11
C LEU A 55 -11.99 -8.19 -2.58
N ARG A 56 -12.93 -8.04 -3.51
CA ARG A 56 -12.66 -8.20 -4.95
C ARG A 56 -11.73 -7.07 -5.41
N ILE A 57 -12.06 -5.82 -5.07
CA ILE A 57 -11.21 -4.67 -5.42
C ILE A 57 -9.82 -4.79 -4.79
N LEU A 58 -9.74 -5.24 -3.53
CA LEU A 58 -8.46 -5.46 -2.86
C LEU A 58 -7.57 -6.41 -3.66
N LYS A 59 -8.10 -7.55 -4.13
CA LYS A 59 -7.37 -8.51 -4.96
C LYS A 59 -6.85 -7.87 -6.25
N TRP A 60 -7.68 -7.10 -6.95
CA TRP A 60 -7.29 -6.42 -8.19
C TRP A 60 -6.19 -5.38 -7.96
N VAL A 61 -6.36 -4.50 -6.97
CA VAL A 61 -5.38 -3.45 -6.67
C VAL A 61 -4.05 -4.05 -6.18
N VAL A 62 -4.11 -5.11 -5.40
CA VAL A 62 -2.90 -5.84 -4.95
C VAL A 62 -2.15 -6.46 -6.13
N MET A 63 -2.86 -7.11 -7.06
CA MET A 63 -2.26 -7.63 -8.30
C MET A 63 -1.62 -6.53 -9.13
N PHE A 64 -2.33 -5.42 -9.31
CA PHE A 64 -1.81 -4.24 -10.00
C PHE A 64 -0.53 -3.72 -9.35
N ARG A 65 -0.48 -3.65 -8.01
CA ARG A 65 0.73 -3.19 -7.28
C ARG A 65 1.92 -4.13 -7.45
N ILE A 66 1.71 -5.45 -7.53
CA ILE A 66 2.80 -6.39 -7.80
C ILE A 66 3.41 -6.09 -9.18
N GLY A 67 2.56 -5.93 -10.19
CA GLY A 67 2.99 -5.56 -11.55
C GLY A 67 3.71 -4.20 -11.58
N LEU A 68 3.16 -3.19 -10.88
CA LEU A 68 3.76 -1.86 -10.81
C LEU A 68 5.17 -1.90 -10.19
N LEU A 69 5.36 -2.61 -9.08
CA LEU A 69 6.66 -2.70 -8.43
C LEU A 69 7.67 -3.49 -9.27
N GLY A 70 7.23 -4.57 -9.93
CA GLY A 70 8.06 -5.32 -10.87
C GLY A 70 8.48 -4.47 -12.07
N LEU A 71 7.55 -3.69 -12.65
CA LEU A 71 7.85 -2.76 -13.73
C LEU A 71 8.83 -1.66 -13.28
N THR A 72 8.63 -1.13 -12.08
CA THR A 72 9.49 -0.06 -11.54
C THR A 72 10.91 -0.58 -11.31
N ALA A 73 11.06 -1.81 -10.82
CA ALA A 73 12.36 -2.47 -10.70
C ALA A 73 13.03 -2.66 -12.07
N ALA A 74 12.28 -3.07 -13.09
CA ALA A 74 12.82 -3.22 -14.45
C ALA A 74 13.21 -1.87 -15.09
N LEU A 75 12.54 -0.78 -14.71
CA LEU A 75 12.79 0.58 -15.20
C LEU A 75 13.84 1.34 -14.37
N GLU A 76 14.55 0.70 -13.44
CA GLU A 76 15.64 1.30 -12.65
C GLU A 76 16.62 2.14 -13.48
N PRO A 77 17.09 1.71 -14.67
CA PRO A 77 17.99 2.51 -15.50
C PRO A 77 17.42 3.86 -15.96
N TYR A 78 16.08 3.98 -15.98
CA TYR A 78 15.36 5.17 -16.44
C TYR A 78 14.88 6.06 -15.29
N TRP A 79 15.20 5.75 -14.02
CA TRP A 79 14.80 6.57 -12.88
C TRP A 79 15.44 7.97 -12.89
N GLY A 80 16.58 8.12 -13.61
CA GLY A 80 17.19 9.42 -13.91
C GLY A 80 16.27 10.40 -14.63
N ILE A 81 15.23 9.90 -15.32
CA ILE A 81 14.24 10.73 -16.00
C ILE A 81 13.17 11.12 -14.98
N HIS A 82 13.17 12.39 -14.57
CA HIS A 82 12.25 12.94 -13.57
C HIS A 82 10.79 12.50 -13.77
N GLN A 83 10.27 12.60 -15.01
CA GLN A 83 8.89 12.24 -15.34
C GLN A 83 8.55 10.77 -15.05
N VAL A 84 9.51 9.85 -15.23
CA VAL A 84 9.30 8.42 -14.99
C VAL A 84 9.13 8.17 -13.50
N PHE A 85 10.02 8.73 -12.67
CA PHE A 85 9.99 8.52 -11.23
C PHE A 85 8.82 9.25 -10.56
N GLU A 86 8.50 10.47 -11.00
CA GLU A 86 7.33 11.23 -10.56
C GLU A 86 6.02 10.46 -10.81
N SER A 87 5.88 9.89 -12.01
CA SER A 87 4.72 9.07 -12.38
C SER A 87 4.61 7.82 -11.52
N PHE A 88 5.74 7.14 -11.25
CA PHE A 88 5.77 6.00 -10.34
C PHE A 88 5.28 6.36 -8.94
N LEU A 89 5.81 7.44 -8.35
CA LEU A 89 5.40 7.91 -7.03
C LEU A 89 3.90 8.20 -6.99
N MET A 90 3.37 8.88 -8.00
CA MET A 90 1.95 9.21 -8.10
C MET A 90 1.09 7.95 -8.18
N ILE A 91 1.37 7.03 -9.12
CA ILE A 91 0.58 5.81 -9.31
C ILE A 91 0.65 4.93 -8.05
N ASN A 92 1.81 4.79 -7.42
CA ASN A 92 1.96 4.01 -6.19
C ASN A 92 1.24 4.67 -4.99
N ALA A 93 1.20 6.00 -4.91
CA ALA A 93 0.44 6.72 -3.89
C ALA A 93 -1.07 6.46 -4.03
N VAL A 94 -1.61 6.59 -5.25
CA VAL A 94 -3.03 6.30 -5.55
C VAL A 94 -3.36 4.85 -5.23
N ALA A 95 -2.54 3.90 -5.68
CA ALA A 95 -2.76 2.48 -5.41
C ALA A 95 -2.68 2.16 -3.91
N THR A 96 -1.78 2.81 -3.16
CA THR A 96 -1.69 2.68 -1.70
C THR A 96 -2.95 3.22 -1.02
N GLN A 97 -3.50 4.32 -1.50
CA GLN A 97 -4.74 4.87 -0.96
C GLN A 97 -5.94 3.97 -1.23
N LEU A 98 -6.06 3.41 -2.43
CA LEU A 98 -7.13 2.46 -2.75
C LEU A 98 -7.07 1.21 -1.86
N VAL A 99 -5.87 0.64 -1.64
CA VAL A 99 -5.69 -0.47 -0.68
C VAL A 99 -6.13 -0.05 0.72
N THR A 100 -5.80 1.16 1.14
CA THR A 100 -6.16 1.70 2.46
C THR A 100 -7.66 1.77 2.66
N VAL A 101 -8.37 2.43 1.76
CA VAL A 101 -9.83 2.59 1.82
C VAL A 101 -10.50 1.21 1.82
N THR A 102 -10.04 0.32 0.95
CA THR A 102 -10.59 -1.03 0.82
C THR A 102 -10.36 -1.88 2.08
N LEU A 103 -9.18 -1.78 2.70
CA LEU A 103 -8.89 -2.47 3.96
C LEU A 103 -9.75 -1.95 5.12
N ILE A 104 -9.95 -0.63 5.20
CA ILE A 104 -10.83 -0.03 6.21
C ILE A 104 -12.27 -0.56 6.04
N ALA A 105 -12.79 -0.57 4.82
CA ALA A 105 -14.11 -1.12 4.52
C ALA A 105 -14.22 -2.61 4.90
N LEU A 106 -13.17 -3.40 4.63
CA LEU A 106 -13.12 -4.82 4.98
C LEU A 106 -13.09 -5.03 6.50
N PHE A 107 -12.28 -4.27 7.23
CA PHE A 107 -12.22 -4.35 8.70
C PHE A 107 -13.55 -3.96 9.34
N MET A 108 -14.22 -2.91 8.86
CA MET A 108 -15.54 -2.54 9.35
C MET A 108 -16.57 -3.64 9.13
N ARG A 109 -16.48 -4.37 8.02
CA ARG A 109 -17.36 -5.49 7.72
C ARG A 109 -17.10 -6.73 8.60
N LEU A 110 -15.85 -6.93 9.04
CA LEU A 110 -15.47 -7.99 9.97
C LEU A 110 -15.82 -7.68 11.42
N CYS A 111 -15.92 -6.40 11.78
CA CYS A 111 -16.18 -5.98 13.14
C CYS A 111 -17.57 -6.42 13.61
N SER A 112 -17.65 -7.03 14.81
CA SER A 112 -18.93 -7.31 15.46
C SER A 112 -19.53 -5.99 15.98
N PRO A 113 -20.84 -5.73 15.80
CA PRO A 113 -21.48 -4.48 16.23
C PRO A 113 -21.27 -4.15 17.72
N ARG A 114 -21.16 -5.17 18.58
CA ARG A 114 -21.02 -5.00 20.04
C ARG A 114 -19.66 -4.44 20.47
N VAL A 115 -18.60 -4.70 19.70
CA VAL A 115 -17.20 -4.32 20.05
C VAL A 115 -16.45 -3.69 18.87
N ALA A 116 -17.19 -3.13 17.90
CA ALA A 116 -16.64 -2.65 16.64
C ALA A 116 -15.56 -1.58 16.83
N ALA A 117 -15.75 -0.65 17.78
CA ALA A 117 -14.79 0.41 18.06
C ALA A 117 -13.44 -0.14 18.53
N SER A 118 -13.44 -1.12 19.44
CA SER A 118 -12.22 -1.75 19.96
C SER A 118 -11.51 -2.59 18.90
N GLN A 119 -12.26 -3.36 18.11
CA GLN A 119 -11.70 -4.17 17.02
C GLN A 119 -11.08 -3.28 15.93
N PHE A 120 -11.76 -2.20 15.55
CA PHE A 120 -11.24 -1.23 14.60
C PHE A 120 -9.94 -0.57 15.12
N ALA A 121 -9.89 -0.18 16.40
CA ALA A 121 -8.68 0.38 17.00
C ALA A 121 -7.49 -0.60 16.94
N VAL A 122 -7.72 -1.89 17.24
CA VAL A 122 -6.68 -2.93 17.14
C VAL A 122 -6.21 -3.11 15.70
N TYR A 123 -7.12 -3.19 14.73
CA TYR A 123 -6.74 -3.30 13.31
C TYR A 123 -5.92 -2.11 12.83
N MET A 124 -6.29 -0.89 13.25
CA MET A 124 -5.53 0.32 12.93
C MET A 124 -4.17 0.36 13.63
N ALA A 125 -4.08 -0.09 14.87
CA ALA A 125 -2.80 -0.21 15.58
C ALA A 125 -1.86 -1.19 14.87
N LEU A 126 -2.36 -2.35 14.43
CA LEU A 126 -1.60 -3.32 13.63
C LEU A 126 -1.17 -2.74 12.27
N ALA A 127 -2.05 -2.00 11.59
CA ALA A 127 -1.74 -1.34 10.33
C ALA A 127 -0.62 -0.30 10.47
N ASN A 128 -0.61 0.46 11.57
CA ASN A 128 0.45 1.43 11.85
C ASN A 128 1.73 0.76 12.33
N MET A 129 1.66 -0.30 13.14
CA MET A 129 2.82 -1.09 13.56
C MET A 129 3.54 -1.68 12.35
N THR A 130 2.80 -2.30 11.42
CA THR A 130 3.38 -2.86 10.19
C THR A 130 4.01 -1.80 9.30
N TYR A 131 3.41 -0.61 9.23
CA TYR A 131 4.01 0.53 8.54
C TYR A 131 5.35 0.96 9.17
N SER A 132 5.40 1.10 10.50
CA SER A 132 6.64 1.43 11.22
C SER A 132 7.71 0.36 11.06
N LEU A 133 7.33 -0.93 11.13
CA LEU A 133 8.25 -2.04 10.86
C LEU A 133 8.82 -1.98 9.44
N GLY A 134 7.97 -1.70 8.44
CA GLY A 134 8.42 -1.51 7.06
C GLY A 134 9.45 -0.38 6.92
N SER A 135 9.20 0.76 7.56
CA SER A 135 10.16 1.87 7.58
C SER A 135 11.49 1.48 8.23
N GLY A 136 11.44 0.79 9.38
CA GLY A 136 12.64 0.28 10.06
C GLY A 136 13.43 -0.76 9.24
N LEU A 137 12.75 -1.53 8.38
CA LEU A 137 13.39 -2.50 7.49
C LEU A 137 14.12 -1.85 6.30
N MET A 138 13.86 -0.59 5.98
CA MET A 138 14.45 0.05 4.80
C MET A 138 15.99 0.11 4.87
N VAL A 139 16.56 0.53 6.00
CA VAL A 139 18.02 0.65 6.19
C VAL A 139 18.75 -0.69 6.06
N PRO A 140 18.37 -1.77 6.77
CA PRO A 140 19.05 -3.05 6.59
C PRO A 140 18.87 -3.61 5.17
N LEU A 141 17.73 -3.35 4.50
CA LEU A 141 17.53 -3.74 3.11
C LEU A 141 18.46 -2.97 2.15
N SER A 142 18.68 -1.68 2.36
CA SER A 142 19.58 -0.89 1.49
C SER A 142 21.05 -1.28 1.61
N HIS A 143 21.46 -1.89 2.73
CA HIS A 143 22.78 -2.50 2.86
C HIS A 143 22.91 -3.85 2.14
N TRP A 144 21.80 -4.60 2.04
CA TRP A 144 21.82 -5.95 1.48
C TRP A 144 21.59 -5.99 -0.04
N THR A 145 20.80 -5.06 -0.57
CA THR A 145 20.41 -5.03 -1.98
C THR A 145 20.34 -3.61 -2.54
N HIS A 146 20.55 -3.49 -3.86
CA HIS A 146 20.29 -2.26 -4.60
C HIS A 146 18.79 -1.96 -4.68
N GLN A 147 18.44 -0.76 -5.16
CA GLN A 147 17.09 -0.21 -5.08
C GLN A 147 16.04 -1.03 -5.84
N ALA A 148 16.37 -1.54 -7.04
CA ALA A 148 15.49 -2.48 -7.75
C ALA A 148 15.22 -3.76 -6.94
N GLY A 149 16.21 -4.29 -6.22
CA GLY A 149 16.00 -5.46 -5.38
C GLY A 149 15.09 -5.16 -4.19
N ILE A 150 15.13 -3.95 -3.61
CA ILE A 150 14.15 -3.51 -2.60
C ILE A 150 12.74 -3.49 -3.18
N MET A 151 12.56 -3.02 -4.42
CA MET A 151 11.27 -3.05 -5.12
C MET A 151 10.77 -4.47 -5.37
N LEU A 152 11.66 -5.40 -5.72
CA LEU A 152 11.32 -6.81 -5.90
C LEU A 152 10.96 -7.50 -4.58
N VAL A 153 11.68 -7.23 -3.49
CA VAL A 153 11.32 -7.71 -2.15
C VAL A 153 9.94 -7.17 -1.75
N CYS A 154 9.68 -5.90 -2.02
CA CYS A 154 8.36 -5.30 -1.81
C CYS A 154 7.26 -6.00 -2.64
N ALA A 155 7.54 -6.32 -3.90
CA ALA A 155 6.63 -7.07 -4.77
C ALA A 155 6.38 -8.48 -4.23
N ALA A 156 7.42 -9.18 -3.78
CA ALA A 156 7.33 -10.50 -3.18
C ALA A 156 6.50 -10.50 -1.88
N LEU A 157 6.68 -9.51 -1.01
CA LEU A 157 5.87 -9.35 0.21
C LEU A 157 4.39 -9.10 -0.10
N ILE A 158 4.10 -8.34 -1.17
CA ILE A 158 2.71 -8.12 -1.63
C ILE A 158 2.14 -9.39 -2.26
N ALA A 159 2.93 -10.14 -3.04
CA ALA A 159 2.53 -11.41 -3.62
C ALA A 159 2.23 -12.46 -2.53
N LEU A 160 3.05 -12.53 -1.48
CA LEU A 160 2.79 -13.37 -0.31
C LEU A 160 1.46 -12.99 0.36
N MET A 161 1.22 -11.69 0.58
CA MET A 161 -0.07 -11.22 1.13
C MET A 161 -1.25 -11.62 0.22
N TRP A 162 -1.09 -11.51 -1.11
CA TRP A 162 -2.12 -11.89 -2.06
C TRP A 162 -2.45 -13.39 -2.01
N LEU A 163 -1.41 -14.24 -1.90
CA LEU A 163 -1.56 -15.68 -1.73
C LEU A 163 -2.31 -16.02 -0.43
N LEU A 164 -1.93 -15.37 0.67
CA LEU A 164 -2.59 -15.55 1.97
C LEU A 164 -4.06 -15.11 1.93
N ILE A 165 -4.41 -14.03 1.22
CA ILE A 165 -5.80 -13.59 1.05
C ILE A 165 -6.65 -14.66 0.36
N HIS A 166 -6.06 -15.51 -0.50
CA HIS A 166 -6.80 -16.59 -1.14
C HIS A 166 -7.24 -17.67 -0.15
N TRP A 167 -6.55 -17.80 0.98
CA TRP A 167 -6.85 -18.78 2.03
C TRP A 167 -7.83 -18.22 3.08
N VAL A 168 -8.12 -16.92 3.05
CA VAL A 168 -9.10 -16.29 3.96
C VAL A 168 -10.48 -16.41 3.34
N ASP A 169 -11.30 -17.28 3.93
CA ASP A 169 -12.64 -17.60 3.45
C ASP A 169 -13.69 -16.70 4.14
N PHE A 170 -13.93 -15.53 3.54
CA PHE A 170 -14.84 -14.51 4.09
C PHE A 170 -16.31 -14.93 4.09
N GLU A 171 -16.72 -15.85 3.21
CA GLU A 171 -18.09 -16.36 3.14
C GLU A 171 -18.46 -17.20 4.37
N ARG A 172 -17.49 -17.92 4.93
CA ARG A 172 -17.66 -18.69 6.17
C ARG A 172 -17.81 -17.78 7.39
N HIS A 173 -17.16 -16.63 7.38
CA HIS A 173 -17.21 -15.65 8.47
C HIS A 173 -18.57 -14.92 8.55
N ASP A 174 -19.14 -14.52 7.40
CA ASP A 174 -20.49 -13.93 7.35
C ASP A 174 -21.56 -14.95 7.80
N GLN A 175 -21.38 -16.24 7.48
CA GLN A 175 -22.27 -17.31 7.94
C GLN A 175 -22.22 -17.54 9.45
N ASP A 176 -21.05 -17.41 10.08
CA ASP A 176 -20.90 -17.64 11.52
C ASP A 176 -21.34 -16.42 12.35
N LEU A 177 -21.22 -15.19 11.82
CA LEU A 177 -21.77 -13.99 12.45
C LEU A 177 -23.31 -14.01 12.47
N ASN A 178 -23.96 -14.46 11.40
CA ASN A 178 -25.42 -14.60 11.34
C ASN A 178 -25.97 -15.71 12.26
N LYS A 179 -25.14 -16.65 12.72
CA LYS A 179 -25.56 -17.66 13.71
C LYS A 179 -25.50 -17.14 15.17
N LEU A 180 -24.84 -16.01 15.40
CA LEU A 180 -24.63 -15.40 16.73
C LEU A 180 -25.51 -14.16 16.97
N SER A 181 -26.25 -13.70 15.95
CA SER A 181 -27.31 -12.68 16.02
C SER A 181 -28.67 -13.31 16.25
#